data_AF-S3CUX1-F1
#
_entry.id   AF-S3CUX1-F1
#
_cell.length_a   1.000
_cell.length_b   1.000
_cell.length_c   1.000
_cell.angle_alpha   90.00
_cell.angle_beta   90.00
_cell.angle_gamma   90.00
#
_symmetry.space_group_name_H-M   'P 1'
#
loop_
_entity.id
_entity.type
_entity.pdbx_description
1 polymer ?
#
loop_
_entity_poly.entity_id
_entity_poly.type
_entity_poly.pdbx_seq_one_letter_code
_entity_poly.pdbx_strand_id
1 'polypeptide(L)'
;MSTPELVVAIDFGTDVAFCNISTGEETVRWLQKWPGRANAVENKVPTVLVYPKNSSTPSSWGFLSEVPAEQMSQDKECKEWFKTFLDDERLAIAQRDGHQLRVCPSSMQEVERLYCDFFQFLYKTIQEKLQGELANRWEDAKIEFIFSVPTTWKPVPTVERFKSVVERAGFGIHPNHKAIIGLTEAEAAANRDVLLVCDVGGGTTDLCVLRMLNQDGGGAINLEQLDVVQGATIGSVQLDTAFEKLARNRLRLAQLSGKMGLFPGQLDDVAGEMAESQEYQNAKCEYGSDHQTEYFTVAVPRLARAYINDLEGIRHGEMKFRRDDIKASFDVQVRRPQFQLAQKSLTISDQQAVRIDR
;
A
#
# COMPACT_ATOMS: atom_id res chain seq x y z
N MET A 1 24.31 -10.69 22.42
CA MET A 1 23.55 -9.41 22.48
C MET A 1 22.52 -9.53 23.60
N SER A 2 22.23 -8.45 24.35
CA SER A 2 21.16 -8.52 25.36
C SER A 2 19.81 -8.61 24.68
N THR A 3 18.92 -9.45 25.18
CA THR A 3 17.55 -9.62 24.67
C THR A 3 16.78 -8.29 24.70
N PRO A 4 16.04 -7.94 23.63
CA PRO A 4 15.15 -6.78 23.64
C PRO A 4 14.00 -7.01 24.62
N GLU A 5 13.43 -5.91 25.13
CA GLU A 5 12.18 -5.94 25.89
C GLU A 5 10.98 -6.00 24.95
N LEU A 6 11.03 -5.20 23.88
CA LEU A 6 9.98 -5.10 22.87
C LEU A 6 10.60 -5.17 21.48
N VAL A 7 10.01 -6.01 20.63
CA VAL A 7 10.32 -6.05 19.20
C VAL A 7 9.12 -5.47 18.45
N VAL A 8 9.37 -4.54 17.54
CA VAL A 8 8.34 -3.92 16.69
C VAL A 8 8.74 -4.16 15.24
N ALA A 9 7.97 -4.97 14.53
CA ALA A 9 8.12 -5.20 13.11
C ALA A 9 7.22 -4.22 12.34
N ILE A 10 7.79 -3.50 11.39
CA ILE A 10 7.13 -2.48 10.60
C ILE A 10 7.24 -2.87 9.15
N ASP A 11 6.09 -3.16 8.55
CA ASP A 11 6.02 -3.37 7.12
C ASP A 11 6.05 -2.03 6.39
N PHE A 12 6.74 -1.98 5.26
CA PHE A 12 6.69 -0.84 4.37
C PHE A 12 5.29 -0.66 3.75
N GLY A 13 4.43 -1.69 3.73
CA GLY A 13 2.97 -1.59 3.56
C GLY A 13 2.19 -0.93 4.72
N THR A 14 2.89 -0.44 5.75
CA THR A 14 2.39 0.27 6.94
C THR A 14 1.57 -0.57 7.92
N ASP A 15 1.72 -1.90 7.88
CA ASP A 15 1.37 -2.75 9.01
C ASP A 15 2.41 -2.63 10.11
N VAL A 16 1.96 -2.67 11.36
CA VAL A 16 2.86 -2.69 12.52
C VAL A 16 2.49 -3.85 13.42
N ALA A 17 3.43 -4.77 13.59
CA ALA A 17 3.35 -5.89 14.51
C ALA A 17 4.34 -5.70 15.66
N PHE A 18 4.03 -6.25 16.83
CA PHE A 18 4.91 -6.15 17.99
C PHE A 18 4.78 -7.36 18.91
N CYS A 19 5.83 -7.61 19.70
CA CYS A 19 5.86 -8.68 20.70
C CYS A 19 6.67 -8.23 21.92
N ASN A 20 6.09 -8.36 23.11
CA ASN A 20 6.75 -8.01 24.36
C ASN A 20 7.52 -9.19 24.94
N ILE A 21 8.77 -9.32 24.51
CA ILE A 21 9.67 -10.41 24.89
C ILE A 21 9.92 -10.44 26.41
N SER A 22 9.93 -9.26 27.06
CA SER A 22 10.21 -9.17 28.51
C SER A 22 9.16 -9.88 29.38
N THR A 23 7.94 -10.05 28.87
CA THR A 23 6.83 -10.71 29.57
C THR A 23 6.79 -12.23 29.31
N GLY A 24 7.68 -12.75 28.47
CA GLY A 24 7.60 -14.13 27.97
C GLY A 24 6.46 -14.34 26.97
N GLU A 25 5.93 -13.27 26.37
CA GLU A 25 4.92 -13.34 25.32
C GLU A 25 5.53 -13.97 24.05
N GLU A 26 4.89 -15.03 23.54
CA GLU A 26 5.26 -15.69 22.28
C GLU A 26 4.31 -15.31 21.12
N THR A 27 3.24 -14.58 21.43
CA THR A 27 2.21 -14.21 20.45
C THR A 27 2.50 -12.84 19.86
N VAL A 28 2.65 -12.78 18.54
CA VAL A 28 2.76 -11.51 17.82
C VAL A 28 1.41 -10.81 17.78
N ARG A 29 1.36 -9.56 18.24
CA ARG A 29 0.19 -8.67 18.21
C ARG A 29 0.34 -7.61 17.12
N TRP A 30 -0.80 -7.06 16.69
CA TRP A 30 -0.86 -6.04 15.65
C TRP A 30 -1.34 -4.71 16.22
N LEU A 31 -0.76 -3.61 15.76
CA LEU A 31 -1.25 -2.28 16.08
C LEU A 31 -2.42 -1.95 15.15
N GLN A 32 -3.65 -2.04 15.67
CA GLN A 32 -4.85 -1.90 14.85
C GLN A 32 -5.66 -0.62 15.12
N LYS A 33 -5.24 0.19 16.09
CA LYS A 33 -5.94 1.41 16.51
C LYS A 33 -5.16 2.65 16.12
N TRP A 34 -5.60 3.28 15.05
CA TRP A 34 -4.93 4.42 14.44
C TRP A 34 -5.63 5.76 14.74
N PRO A 35 -4.88 6.87 14.85
CA PRO A 35 -5.48 8.21 14.90
C PRO A 35 -6.42 8.45 13.70
N GLY A 36 -7.54 9.12 13.91
CA GLY A 36 -8.56 9.38 12.87
C GLY A 36 -9.62 8.28 12.70
N ARG A 37 -9.43 7.10 13.32
CA ARG A 37 -10.40 5.98 13.27
C ARG A 37 -10.62 5.38 14.67
N ALA A 38 -11.18 6.16 15.60
CA ALA A 38 -11.28 5.76 17.02
C ALA A 38 -12.05 4.44 17.27
N ASN A 39 -13.01 4.10 16.40
CA ASN A 39 -13.88 2.92 16.56
C ASN A 39 -13.58 1.79 15.56
N ALA A 40 -12.64 1.98 14.63
CA ALA A 40 -12.29 0.95 13.65
C ALA A 40 -11.06 0.15 14.10
N VAL A 41 -10.97 -1.09 13.62
CA VAL A 41 -9.82 -1.97 13.81
C VAL A 41 -9.24 -2.18 12.41
N GLU A 42 -8.12 -1.52 12.14
CA GLU A 42 -7.50 -1.51 10.82
C GLU A 42 -6.06 -1.99 10.95
N ASN A 43 -5.68 -3.04 10.21
CA ASN A 43 -4.31 -3.57 10.27
C ASN A 43 -3.28 -2.60 9.71
N LYS A 44 -3.69 -1.80 8.71
CA LYS A 44 -2.83 -0.86 7.98
C LYS A 44 -3.25 0.58 8.23
N VAL A 45 -2.27 1.47 8.25
CA VAL A 45 -2.49 2.93 8.17
C VAL A 45 -2.19 3.42 6.75
N PRO A 46 -3.06 4.23 6.11
CA PRO A 46 -2.79 4.81 4.81
C PRO A 46 -1.49 5.61 4.80
N THR A 47 -0.75 5.56 3.69
CA THR A 47 0.49 6.34 3.56
C THR A 47 0.25 7.66 2.87
N VAL A 48 -0.40 8.54 3.61
CA VAL A 48 -0.84 9.84 3.14
C VAL A 48 -0.32 10.91 4.10
N LEU A 49 0.12 12.02 3.54
CA LEU A 49 0.42 13.25 4.27
C LEU A 49 -0.32 14.41 3.62
N VAL A 50 -0.87 15.32 4.40
CA VAL A 50 -1.45 16.55 3.87
C VAL A 50 -0.68 17.74 4.43
N TYR A 51 -0.31 18.67 3.55
CA TYR A 51 0.40 19.89 3.88
C TYR A 51 -0.48 21.09 3.60
N PRO A 52 -0.57 22.07 4.51
CA PRO A 52 -0.99 23.41 4.15
C PRO A 52 -0.07 23.98 3.07
N LYS A 53 -0.63 24.70 2.09
CA LYS A 53 0.16 25.39 1.07
C LYS A 53 1.14 26.35 1.74
N ASN A 54 2.38 26.33 1.26
CA ASN A 54 3.51 27.08 1.82
C ASN A 54 3.97 26.63 3.21
N SER A 55 3.53 25.47 3.70
CA SER A 55 4.07 24.82 4.90
C SER A 55 4.96 23.65 4.51
N SER A 56 6.09 23.51 5.19
CA SER A 56 6.92 22.29 5.14
C SER A 56 6.56 21.28 6.22
N THR A 57 5.53 21.57 7.04
CA THR A 57 5.06 20.69 8.11
C THR A 57 3.66 20.16 7.73
N PRO A 58 3.44 18.84 7.80
CA PRO A 58 2.12 18.26 7.56
C PRO A 58 1.08 18.73 8.58
N SER A 59 -0.15 18.98 8.14
CA SER A 59 -1.31 19.16 9.01
C SER A 59 -1.89 17.83 9.49
N SER A 60 -1.81 16.79 8.66
CA SER A 60 -2.36 15.47 8.97
C SER A 60 -1.56 14.35 8.29
N TRP A 61 -1.75 13.12 8.78
CA TRP A 61 -1.18 11.90 8.22
C TRP A 61 -2.18 10.74 8.32
N GLY A 62 -2.00 9.71 7.50
CA GLY A 62 -2.80 8.49 7.54
C GLY A 62 -4.30 8.76 7.45
N PHE A 63 -5.11 8.09 8.27
CA PHE A 63 -6.57 8.28 8.25
C PHE A 63 -7.02 9.71 8.58
N LEU A 64 -6.21 10.49 9.32
CA LEU A 64 -6.53 11.90 9.57
C LEU A 64 -6.47 12.73 8.28
N SER A 65 -5.73 12.28 7.27
CA SER A 65 -5.65 12.92 5.97
C SER A 65 -6.81 12.59 5.04
N GLU A 66 -7.62 11.56 5.33
CA GLU A 66 -8.76 11.16 4.49
C GLU A 66 -10.04 11.95 4.78
N VAL A 67 -10.03 12.82 5.79
CA VAL A 67 -11.22 13.60 6.13
C VAL A 67 -11.50 14.67 5.05
N PRO A 68 -12.77 14.97 4.73
CA PRO A 68 -13.11 15.95 3.70
C PRO A 68 -12.47 17.33 3.90
N ALA A 69 -12.27 17.74 5.15
CA ALA A 69 -11.63 19.02 5.50
C ALA A 69 -10.13 19.09 5.14
N GLU A 70 -9.47 17.95 4.96
CA GLU A 70 -8.08 17.86 4.49
C GLU A 70 -8.04 17.67 2.96
N GLN A 71 -8.87 16.76 2.42
CA GLN A 71 -8.84 16.40 0.99
C GLN A 71 -9.45 17.47 0.06
N MET A 72 -10.52 18.14 0.49
CA MET A 72 -11.26 19.11 -0.35
C MET A 72 -10.80 20.56 -0.16
N SER A 73 -9.79 20.78 0.68
CA SER A 73 -9.28 22.11 1.00
C SER A 73 -8.38 22.63 -0.13
N GLN A 74 -8.74 23.79 -0.70
CA GLN A 74 -7.97 24.41 -1.78
C GLN A 74 -6.62 24.97 -1.33
N ASP A 75 -6.44 25.17 -0.02
CA ASP A 75 -5.23 25.65 0.63
C ASP A 75 -4.33 24.52 1.14
N LYS A 76 -4.62 23.26 0.79
CA LYS A 76 -3.81 22.10 1.16
C LYS A 76 -3.38 21.29 -0.06
N GLU A 77 -2.32 20.51 0.14
CA GLU A 77 -1.78 19.57 -0.82
C GLU A 77 -1.70 18.18 -0.18
N CYS A 78 -2.42 17.22 -0.78
CA CYS A 78 -2.35 15.83 -0.39
C CYS A 78 -1.18 15.14 -1.09
N LYS A 79 -0.27 14.54 -0.33
CA LYS A 79 0.91 13.81 -0.80
C LYS A 79 0.66 12.32 -0.55
N GLU A 80 0.29 11.64 -1.62
CA GLU A 80 0.06 10.20 -1.67
C GLU A 80 1.08 9.54 -2.59
N TRP A 81 1.15 8.20 -2.57
CA TRP A 81 1.98 7.39 -3.48
C TRP A 81 3.49 7.65 -3.41
N PHE A 82 3.95 8.53 -2.51
CA PHE A 82 5.36 8.91 -2.45
C PHE A 82 6.30 7.74 -2.16
N LYS A 83 5.77 6.67 -1.56
CA LYS A 83 6.42 5.37 -1.38
C LYS A 83 7.03 4.79 -2.67
N THR A 84 6.44 5.04 -3.83
CA THR A 84 6.94 4.47 -5.10
C THR A 84 8.19 5.16 -5.65
N PHE A 85 8.61 6.28 -5.07
CA PHE A 85 9.64 7.17 -5.66
C PHE A 85 10.99 7.17 -4.96
N LEU A 86 11.23 6.32 -3.96
CA LEU A 86 12.54 6.26 -3.28
C LEU A 86 13.65 5.67 -4.17
N ASP A 87 13.27 5.06 -5.28
CA ASP A 87 14.18 4.59 -6.33
C ASP A 87 14.36 5.65 -7.42
N ASP A 88 15.61 5.96 -7.76
CA ASP A 88 15.98 7.01 -8.72
C ASP A 88 15.39 6.77 -10.11
N GLU A 89 15.37 5.53 -10.57
CA GLU A 89 14.83 5.17 -11.89
C GLU A 89 13.32 5.38 -11.91
N ARG A 90 12.61 4.95 -10.86
CA ARG A 90 11.17 5.16 -10.72
C ARG A 90 10.79 6.64 -10.66
N LEU A 91 11.52 7.44 -9.88
CA LEU A 91 11.29 8.88 -9.82
C LEU A 91 11.52 9.53 -11.19
N ALA A 92 12.60 9.17 -11.89
CA ALA A 92 12.90 9.70 -13.23
C ALA A 92 11.88 9.28 -14.30
N ILE A 93 11.29 8.09 -14.21
CA ILE A 93 10.19 7.66 -15.07
C ILE A 93 8.95 8.52 -14.79
N ALA A 94 8.55 8.63 -13.51
CA ALA A 94 7.38 9.40 -13.12
C ALA A 94 7.45 10.89 -13.52
N GLN A 95 8.65 11.49 -13.45
CA GLN A 95 8.88 12.88 -13.86
C GLN A 95 8.84 13.08 -15.38
N ARG A 96 9.29 12.07 -16.16
CA ARG A 96 9.26 12.12 -17.64
C ARG A 96 7.87 11.90 -18.21
N ASP A 97 7.11 10.98 -17.62
CA ASP A 97 5.81 10.55 -18.14
C ASP A 97 4.67 11.53 -17.84
N GLY A 98 4.96 12.66 -17.16
CA GLY A 98 4.10 13.83 -17.03
C GLY A 98 2.59 13.53 -16.97
N HIS A 99 2.07 13.28 -15.76
CA HIS A 99 0.67 12.99 -15.39
C HIS A 99 0.20 11.52 -15.42
N GLN A 100 0.42 10.81 -14.31
CA GLN A 100 -0.59 9.82 -13.84
C GLN A 100 -0.87 9.91 -12.34
N LEU A 101 0.04 10.46 -11.53
CA LEU A 101 -0.18 10.72 -10.11
C LEU A 101 -0.29 12.24 -9.92
N ARG A 102 -1.39 12.71 -9.32
CA ARG A 102 -1.68 14.14 -9.09
C ARG A 102 -0.57 14.88 -8.34
N VAL A 103 0.35 14.14 -7.68
CA VAL A 103 1.51 14.68 -6.99
C VAL A 103 2.75 13.80 -7.23
N CYS A 104 3.59 14.20 -8.19
CA CYS A 104 4.94 13.65 -8.35
C CYS A 104 5.94 14.55 -7.60
N PRO A 105 6.77 14.01 -6.69
CA PRO A 105 7.85 14.77 -6.07
C PRO A 105 8.81 15.36 -7.09
N SER A 106 9.27 16.57 -6.82
CA SER A 106 10.20 17.34 -7.66
C SER A 106 11.64 16.82 -7.59
N SER A 107 11.99 16.12 -6.51
CA SER A 107 13.36 15.67 -6.24
C SER A 107 13.39 14.52 -5.25
N MET A 108 14.51 13.77 -5.23
CA MET A 108 14.72 12.72 -4.24
C MET A 108 14.77 13.27 -2.80
N GLN A 109 15.24 14.51 -2.62
CA GLN A 109 15.20 15.19 -1.33
C GLN A 109 13.77 15.40 -0.84
N GLU A 110 12.84 15.72 -1.73
CA GLU A 110 11.42 15.81 -1.39
C GLU A 110 10.85 14.45 -1.01
N VAL A 111 11.19 13.38 -1.74
CA VAL A 111 10.78 12.00 -1.41
C VAL A 111 11.25 11.62 -0.01
N GLU A 112 12.54 11.81 0.29
CA GLU A 112 13.09 11.51 1.61
C GLU A 112 12.43 12.31 2.73
N ARG A 113 12.06 13.58 2.47
CA ARG A 113 11.32 14.40 3.43
C ARG A 113 9.94 13.80 3.72
N LEU A 114 9.18 13.43 2.68
CA LEU A 114 7.86 12.81 2.82
C LEU A 114 7.93 11.52 3.64
N TYR A 115 8.94 10.68 3.37
CA TYR A 115 9.20 9.49 4.17
C TYR A 115 9.52 9.84 5.63
N CYS A 116 10.42 10.80 5.86
CA CYS A 116 10.84 11.19 7.21
C CYS A 116 9.67 11.73 8.03
N ASP A 117 8.88 12.64 7.46
CA ASP A 117 7.71 13.23 8.11
C ASP A 117 6.68 12.13 8.47
N PHE A 118 6.40 11.23 7.54
CA PHE A 118 5.49 10.10 7.78
C PHE A 118 5.99 9.19 8.91
N PHE A 119 7.27 8.81 8.87
CA PHE A 119 7.87 7.95 9.88
C PHE A 119 7.96 8.61 11.26
N GLN A 120 8.09 9.94 11.35
CA GLN A 120 8.01 10.64 12.62
C GLN A 120 6.62 10.53 13.27
N PHE A 121 5.55 10.67 12.48
CA PHE A 121 4.19 10.44 12.98
C PHE A 121 3.97 8.97 13.38
N LEU A 122 4.48 8.04 12.58
CA LEU A 122 4.40 6.61 12.88
C LEU A 122 5.13 6.28 14.18
N TYR A 123 6.38 6.71 14.34
CA TYR A 123 7.19 6.51 15.55
C TYR A 123 6.47 7.05 16.79
N LYS A 124 5.97 8.29 16.72
CA LYS A 124 5.21 8.89 17.83
C LYS A 124 3.97 8.08 18.18
N THR A 125 3.24 7.59 17.18
CA THR A 125 2.04 6.77 17.40
C THR A 125 2.39 5.43 18.03
N ILE A 126 3.45 4.78 17.55
CA ILE A 126 3.96 3.53 18.13
C ILE A 126 4.36 3.75 19.60
N GLN A 127 5.11 4.81 19.89
CA GLN A 127 5.48 5.18 21.26
C GLN A 127 4.24 5.40 22.13
N GLU A 128 3.30 6.23 21.70
CA GLU A 128 2.08 6.54 22.46
C GLU A 128 1.26 5.28 22.80
N LYS A 129 1.21 4.32 21.87
CA LYS A 129 0.41 3.10 21.98
C LYS A 129 1.12 1.98 22.75
N LEU A 130 2.43 1.85 22.60
CA LEU A 130 3.19 0.72 23.13
C LEU A 130 4.02 1.05 24.37
N GLN A 131 4.20 2.33 24.74
CA GLN A 131 4.91 2.67 25.98
C GLN A 131 4.29 2.05 27.24
N GLY A 132 2.97 1.81 27.24
CA GLY A 132 2.27 1.15 28.35
C GLY A 132 2.50 -0.35 28.43
N GLU A 133 3.08 -0.97 27.40
CA GLU A 133 3.49 -2.38 27.43
C GLU A 133 4.82 -2.57 28.19
N LEU A 134 5.58 -1.50 28.38
CA LEU A 134 6.93 -1.55 28.95
C LEU A 134 6.90 -1.26 30.46
N ALA A 135 7.77 -1.94 31.20
CA ALA A 135 8.02 -1.62 32.61
C ALA A 135 8.92 -0.39 32.78
N ASN A 136 9.80 -0.14 31.81
CA ASN A 136 10.70 1.01 31.76
C ASN A 136 10.08 2.16 30.96
N ARG A 137 10.64 3.35 31.11
CA ARG A 137 10.35 4.46 30.20
C ARG A 137 10.77 4.08 28.78
N TRP A 138 10.04 4.58 27.78
CA TRP A 138 10.25 4.26 26.37
C TRP A 138 11.71 4.42 25.93
N GLU A 139 12.36 5.47 26.40
CA GLU A 139 13.71 5.95 26.07
C GLU A 139 14.80 5.07 26.70
N ASP A 140 14.48 4.45 27.84
CA ASP A 140 15.38 3.60 28.61
C ASP A 140 15.20 2.12 28.24
N ALA A 141 14.04 1.74 27.70
CA ALA A 141 13.71 0.38 27.30
C ALA A 141 14.55 -0.09 26.10
N LYS A 142 14.82 -1.40 26.05
CA LYS A 142 15.48 -2.04 24.91
C LYS A 142 14.46 -2.39 23.83
N ILE A 143 14.43 -1.59 22.76
CA ILE A 143 13.47 -1.75 21.67
C ILE A 143 14.19 -2.03 20.36
N GLU A 144 13.77 -3.08 19.66
CA GLU A 144 14.26 -3.38 18.31
C GLU A 144 13.15 -3.13 17.30
N PHE A 145 13.36 -2.14 16.43
CA PHE A 145 12.51 -1.84 15.29
C PHE A 145 13.06 -2.56 14.06
N ILE A 146 12.27 -3.45 13.48
CA ILE A 146 12.65 -4.25 12.32
C ILE A 146 11.77 -3.82 11.16
N PHE A 147 12.38 -3.32 10.09
CA PHE A 147 11.67 -2.90 8.89
C PHE A 147 11.82 -3.94 7.79
N SER A 148 10.72 -4.31 7.13
CA SER A 148 10.81 -4.94 5.81
C SER A 148 10.95 -3.87 4.72
N VAL A 149 11.50 -4.28 3.58
CA VAL A 149 11.61 -3.44 2.39
C VAL A 149 11.13 -4.20 1.16
N PRO A 150 10.64 -3.51 0.12
CA PRO A 150 10.25 -4.15 -1.12
C PRO A 150 11.40 -4.96 -1.70
N THR A 151 11.06 -6.16 -2.17
CA THR A 151 12.03 -7.13 -2.66
C THR A 151 12.79 -6.61 -3.90
N THR A 152 12.18 -5.67 -4.63
CA THR A 152 12.79 -5.00 -5.79
C THR A 152 13.83 -3.93 -5.47
N TRP A 153 13.98 -3.53 -4.21
CA TRP A 153 14.91 -2.46 -3.87
C TRP A 153 16.35 -2.93 -3.94
N LYS A 154 17.17 -2.15 -4.67
CA LYS A 154 18.61 -2.37 -4.70
C LYS A 154 19.19 -2.03 -3.31
N PRO A 155 20.09 -2.86 -2.76
CA PRO A 155 20.76 -2.54 -1.50
C PRO A 155 21.38 -1.13 -1.49
N VAL A 156 21.98 -0.75 -2.62
CA VAL A 156 22.51 0.60 -2.87
C VAL A 156 21.88 1.16 -4.16
N PRO A 157 21.39 2.42 -4.19
CA PRO A 157 21.31 3.35 -3.06
C PRO A 157 20.00 3.24 -2.25
N THR A 158 19.01 2.47 -2.72
CA THR A 158 17.61 2.57 -2.26
C THR A 158 17.44 2.11 -0.81
N VAL A 159 17.96 0.94 -0.43
CA VAL A 159 17.85 0.45 0.96
C VAL A 159 18.68 1.29 1.92
N GLU A 160 19.87 1.73 1.53
CA GLU A 160 20.69 2.66 2.35
C GLU A 160 19.97 4.00 2.58
N ARG A 161 19.34 4.55 1.54
CA ARG A 161 18.54 5.78 1.64
C ARG A 161 17.37 5.58 2.59
N PHE A 162 16.65 4.47 2.46
CA PHE A 162 15.55 4.13 3.37
C PHE A 162 16.00 4.03 4.82
N LYS A 163 17.09 3.31 5.08
CA LYS A 163 17.70 3.20 6.41
C LYS A 163 18.02 4.58 6.99
N SER A 164 18.65 5.45 6.19
CA SER A 164 18.96 6.82 6.60
C SER A 164 17.71 7.64 6.93
N VAL A 165 16.60 7.46 6.20
CA VAL A 165 15.33 8.14 6.50
C VAL A 165 14.72 7.62 7.82
N VAL A 166 14.69 6.30 8.01
CA VAL A 166 14.18 5.67 9.23
C VAL A 166 14.92 6.18 10.47
N GLU A 167 16.25 6.24 10.41
CA GLU A 167 17.08 6.77 11.51
C GLU A 167 16.79 8.25 11.78
N ARG A 168 16.70 9.09 10.74
CA ARG A 168 16.35 10.52 10.87
C ARG A 168 14.95 10.76 11.42
N ALA A 169 14.03 9.84 11.20
CA ALA A 169 12.67 9.92 11.72
C ALA A 169 12.56 9.61 13.22
N GLY A 170 13.64 9.12 13.84
CA GLY A 170 13.73 8.88 15.29
C GLY A 170 13.82 7.41 15.69
N PHE A 171 13.70 6.47 14.74
CA PHE A 171 13.89 5.06 15.04
C PHE A 171 15.36 4.77 15.37
N GLY A 172 15.63 4.23 16.55
CA GLY A 172 17.01 3.99 17.01
C GLY A 172 17.71 5.22 17.59
N ILE A 173 17.00 6.34 17.84
CA ILE A 173 17.61 7.57 18.38
C ILE A 173 18.06 7.43 19.84
N HIS A 174 17.40 6.55 20.60
CA HIS A 174 17.77 6.30 21.99
C HIS A 174 18.87 5.23 22.08
N PRO A 175 19.77 5.28 23.08
CA PRO A 175 20.91 4.37 23.18
C PRO A 175 20.55 2.88 23.20
N ASN A 176 19.37 2.54 23.72
CA ASN A 176 18.88 1.17 23.84
C ASN A 176 17.93 0.76 22.71
N HIS A 177 17.71 1.65 21.73
CA HIS A 177 16.89 1.35 20.56
C HIS A 177 17.78 0.95 19.40
N LYS A 178 17.29 0.02 18.57
CA LYS A 178 17.92 -0.31 17.29
C LYS A 178 16.90 -0.23 16.18
N ALA A 179 17.31 0.37 15.06
CA ALA A 179 16.59 0.27 13.80
C ALA A 179 17.36 -0.69 12.88
N ILE A 180 16.68 -1.74 12.44
CA ILE A 180 17.25 -2.81 11.61
C ILE A 180 16.41 -2.88 10.34
N ILE A 181 17.08 -2.84 9.18
CA ILE A 181 16.45 -3.29 7.95
C ILE A 181 16.60 -4.80 7.92
N GLY A 182 15.49 -5.49 8.09
CA GLY A 182 15.42 -6.94 8.21
C GLY A 182 15.28 -7.61 6.85
N LEU A 183 14.36 -8.57 6.79
CA LEU A 183 14.03 -9.31 5.59
C LEU A 183 13.30 -8.43 4.57
N THR A 184 13.35 -8.81 3.30
CA THR A 184 12.42 -8.26 2.29
C THR A 184 10.97 -8.62 2.64
N GLU A 185 10.00 -7.86 2.14
CA GLU A 185 8.56 -8.13 2.34
C GLU A 185 8.22 -9.59 1.98
N ALA A 186 8.77 -10.09 0.87
CA ALA A 186 8.52 -11.44 0.46
C ALA A 186 9.14 -12.49 1.40
N GLU A 187 10.36 -12.27 1.87
CA GLU A 187 11.01 -13.13 2.87
C GLU A 187 10.25 -13.14 4.20
N ALA A 188 9.72 -11.99 4.64
CA ALA A 188 8.95 -11.89 5.88
C ALA A 188 7.64 -12.70 5.85
N ALA A 189 7.05 -12.93 4.67
CA ALA A 189 5.76 -13.62 4.51
C ALA A 189 5.87 -15.14 4.24
N ALA A 190 7.08 -15.72 4.24
CA ALA A 190 7.32 -17.12 3.91
C ALA A 190 7.06 -18.10 5.10
N ASN A 191 6.34 -19.22 4.89
CA ASN A 191 6.13 -20.30 5.89
C ASN A 191 6.09 -21.75 5.32
N ARG A 192 7.14 -22.57 5.57
CA ARG A 192 7.38 -24.00 5.18
C ARG A 192 8.02 -24.33 3.80
N ASP A 193 9.00 -25.23 3.84
CA ASP A 193 9.80 -25.91 2.78
C ASP A 193 10.13 -25.14 1.49
N VAL A 194 9.15 -24.88 0.62
CA VAL A 194 9.28 -24.01 -0.56
C VAL A 194 8.03 -23.16 -0.69
N LEU A 195 8.21 -21.85 -0.78
CA LEU A 195 7.15 -20.86 -0.69
C LEU A 195 7.18 -19.94 -1.88
N LEU A 196 6.04 -19.85 -2.56
CA LEU A 196 5.76 -18.72 -3.41
C LEU A 196 5.06 -17.65 -2.55
N VAL A 197 5.76 -16.56 -2.31
CA VAL A 197 5.18 -15.37 -1.71
C VAL A 197 4.78 -14.42 -2.83
N CYS A 198 3.50 -14.05 -2.83
CA CYS A 198 2.92 -13.09 -3.76
C CYS A 198 2.29 -11.97 -2.95
N ASP A 199 3.04 -10.87 -2.80
CA ASP A 199 2.51 -9.64 -2.22
C ASP A 199 2.00 -8.75 -3.34
N VAL A 200 0.70 -8.48 -3.37
CA VAL A 200 0.05 -7.62 -4.36
C VAL A 200 -0.47 -6.38 -3.62
N GLY A 201 0.35 -5.35 -3.57
CA GLY A 201 0.02 -4.07 -2.97
C GLY A 201 -0.75 -3.13 -3.91
N GLY A 202 -0.84 -1.87 -3.51
CA GLY A 202 -1.52 -0.83 -4.29
C GLY A 202 -0.76 -0.45 -5.56
N GLY A 203 0.56 -0.22 -5.45
CA GLY A 203 1.41 0.20 -6.56
C GLY A 203 2.44 -0.84 -7.02
N THR A 204 2.71 -1.84 -6.18
CA THR A 204 3.76 -2.84 -6.40
C THR A 204 3.22 -4.24 -6.16
N THR A 205 3.71 -5.18 -6.95
CA THR A 205 3.51 -6.61 -6.75
C THR A 205 4.89 -7.22 -6.63
N ASP A 206 5.18 -7.92 -5.55
CA ASP A 206 6.44 -8.57 -5.29
C ASP A 206 6.21 -10.10 -5.25
N LEU A 207 6.91 -10.81 -6.14
CA LEU A 207 6.89 -12.26 -6.22
C LEU A 207 8.27 -12.80 -5.82
N CYS A 208 8.28 -13.74 -4.89
CA CYS A 208 9.50 -14.42 -4.46
C CYS A 208 9.26 -15.90 -4.24
N VAL A 209 10.23 -16.72 -4.65
CA VAL A 209 10.26 -18.15 -4.31
C VAL A 209 11.35 -18.36 -3.27
N LEU A 210 10.96 -18.84 -2.10
CA LEU A 210 11.82 -19.00 -0.93
C LEU A 210 11.88 -20.47 -0.53
N ARG A 211 13.05 -20.97 -0.17
CA ARG A 211 13.25 -22.28 0.46
C ARG A 211 13.59 -22.09 1.92
N MET A 212 12.98 -22.88 2.79
CA MET A 212 13.46 -22.95 4.18
C MET A 212 14.65 -23.91 4.25
N LEU A 213 15.77 -23.45 4.80
CA LEU A 213 16.99 -24.24 4.88
C LEU A 213 17.01 -25.22 6.06
N ASN A 214 16.39 -24.89 7.21
CA ASN A 214 16.38 -25.74 8.40
C ASN A 214 15.03 -25.67 9.15
N GLN A 215 14.48 -26.83 9.55
CA GLN A 215 13.28 -26.96 10.39
C GLN A 215 13.58 -27.55 11.79
N ASP A 216 14.85 -27.63 12.19
CA ASP A 216 15.19 -28.25 13.47
C ASP A 216 14.77 -27.33 14.63
N GLY A 217 13.69 -27.76 15.30
CA GLY A 217 12.92 -26.98 16.26
C GLY A 217 13.76 -26.25 17.31
N GLY A 218 13.57 -24.93 17.36
CA GLY A 218 14.10 -24.04 18.40
C GLY A 218 15.05 -22.93 17.90
N GLY A 219 15.46 -22.95 16.63
CA GLY A 219 16.34 -21.93 16.03
C GLY A 219 15.64 -20.96 15.07
N ALA A 220 16.29 -19.82 14.78
CA ALA A 220 15.84 -18.85 13.79
C ALA A 220 15.64 -19.49 12.41
N ILE A 221 14.52 -19.15 11.74
CA ILE A 221 14.19 -19.64 10.41
C ILE A 221 15.21 -19.06 9.41
N ASN A 222 15.94 -19.92 8.71
CA ASN A 222 16.84 -19.53 7.63
C ASN A 222 16.11 -19.72 6.29
N LEU A 223 15.96 -18.63 5.54
CA LEU A 223 15.36 -18.61 4.21
C LEU A 223 16.44 -18.43 3.15
N GLU A 224 16.36 -19.21 2.08
CA GLU A 224 17.15 -19.06 0.87
C GLU A 224 16.24 -18.69 -0.29
N GLN A 225 16.57 -17.62 -0.99
CA GLN A 225 15.86 -17.24 -2.21
C GLN A 225 16.25 -18.16 -3.38
N LEU A 226 15.27 -18.87 -3.95
CA LEU A 226 15.52 -19.86 -5.02
C LEU A 226 15.50 -19.28 -6.43
N ASP A 227 14.79 -18.18 -6.66
CA ASP A 227 14.62 -17.61 -8.00
C ASP A 227 14.59 -16.09 -7.97
N VAL A 228 14.75 -15.46 -9.14
CA VAL A 228 14.80 -14.00 -9.30
C VAL A 228 13.48 -13.38 -8.86
N VAL A 229 13.59 -12.46 -7.90
CA VAL A 229 12.54 -11.54 -7.49
C VAL A 229 12.08 -10.76 -8.72
N GLN A 230 10.84 -10.97 -9.11
CA GLN A 230 10.20 -10.12 -10.09
C GLN A 230 9.18 -9.27 -9.36
N GLY A 231 9.61 -8.12 -8.86
CA GLY A 231 8.64 -7.11 -8.53
C GLY A 231 8.30 -6.28 -9.76
N ALA A 232 7.03 -5.96 -9.86
CA ALA A 232 6.50 -5.15 -10.93
C ALA A 232 5.70 -4.00 -10.33
N THR A 233 5.68 -2.88 -11.05
CA THR A 233 4.75 -1.77 -10.79
C THR A 233 3.34 -2.18 -11.25
N ILE A 234 2.81 -3.20 -10.59
CA ILE A 234 1.48 -3.76 -10.77
C ILE A 234 0.82 -3.76 -9.39
N GLY A 235 -0.43 -3.36 -9.29
CA GLY A 235 -1.16 -3.28 -8.05
C GLY A 235 -2.56 -2.73 -8.25
N SER A 236 -3.30 -2.55 -7.15
CA SER A 236 -4.70 -2.11 -7.23
C SER A 236 -4.90 -0.77 -7.96
N VAL A 237 -3.88 0.10 -8.01
CA VAL A 237 -3.95 1.40 -8.70
C VAL A 237 -4.28 1.25 -10.18
N GLN A 238 -3.76 0.23 -10.87
CA GLN A 238 -4.10 0.09 -12.30
C GLN A 238 -5.54 -0.37 -12.52
N LEU A 239 -6.18 -0.96 -11.50
CA LEU A 239 -7.62 -1.21 -11.54
C LEU A 239 -8.37 0.13 -11.44
N ASP A 240 -7.94 1.00 -10.55
CA ASP A 240 -8.52 2.35 -10.36
C ASP A 240 -8.37 3.19 -11.63
N THR A 241 -7.17 3.23 -12.23
CA THR A 241 -6.94 3.89 -13.53
C THR A 241 -7.78 3.29 -14.66
N ALA A 242 -7.99 1.97 -14.66
CA ALA A 242 -8.81 1.32 -15.68
C ALA A 242 -10.30 1.67 -15.51
N PHE A 243 -10.78 1.71 -14.26
CA PHE A 243 -12.14 2.14 -13.95
C PHE A 243 -12.34 3.63 -14.29
N GLU A 244 -11.38 4.49 -13.98
CA GLU A 244 -11.40 5.91 -14.36
C GLU A 244 -11.60 6.07 -15.88
N LYS A 245 -10.86 5.31 -16.70
CA LYS A 245 -11.02 5.32 -18.16
C LYS A 245 -12.40 4.82 -18.60
N LEU A 246 -12.91 3.77 -17.96
CA LEU A 246 -14.26 3.24 -18.21
C LEU A 246 -15.33 4.30 -17.90
N ALA A 247 -15.28 4.89 -16.70
CA ALA A 247 -16.22 5.92 -16.24
C ALA A 247 -16.19 7.12 -17.18
N ARG A 248 -14.99 7.62 -17.52
CA ARG A 248 -14.80 8.72 -18.48
C ARG A 248 -15.44 8.47 -19.83
N ASN A 249 -15.28 7.26 -20.38
CA ASN A 249 -15.91 6.90 -21.65
C ASN A 249 -17.43 6.90 -21.56
N ARG A 250 -18.00 6.37 -20.48
CA ARG A 250 -19.45 6.39 -20.25
C ARG A 250 -20.00 7.80 -20.03
N LEU A 251 -19.26 8.66 -19.33
CA LEU A 251 -19.62 10.07 -19.17
C LEU A 251 -19.65 10.80 -20.52
N ARG A 252 -18.71 10.49 -21.44
CA ARG A 252 -18.72 11.05 -22.80
C ARG A 252 -19.96 10.61 -23.59
N LEU A 253 -20.33 9.33 -23.51
CA LEU A 253 -21.55 8.82 -24.16
C LEU A 253 -22.82 9.46 -23.57
N ALA A 254 -22.87 9.62 -22.25
CA ALA A 254 -23.96 10.31 -21.56
C ALA A 254 -24.10 11.78 -21.96
N GLN A 255 -22.98 12.49 -22.16
CA GLN A 255 -22.98 13.86 -22.64
C GLN A 255 -23.47 13.98 -24.10
N LEU A 256 -23.18 12.98 -24.94
CA LEU A 256 -23.65 12.95 -26.32
C LEU A 256 -25.14 12.62 -26.42
N SER A 257 -25.64 11.77 -25.53
CA SER A 257 -27.05 11.33 -25.51
C SER A 257 -27.97 12.23 -24.69
N GLY A 258 -27.44 13.09 -23.81
CA GLY A 258 -28.23 14.05 -23.03
C GLY A 258 -27.40 15.16 -22.40
N LYS A 259 -28.00 16.33 -22.19
CA LYS A 259 -27.32 17.45 -21.53
C LYS A 259 -27.14 17.17 -20.03
N MET A 260 -25.94 16.76 -19.63
CA MET A 260 -25.60 16.51 -18.22
C MET A 260 -25.37 17.78 -17.41
N GLY A 261 -25.08 18.90 -18.08
CA GLY A 261 -24.65 20.13 -17.41
C GLY A 261 -23.18 20.11 -16.96
N LEU A 262 -22.43 19.08 -17.35
CA LEU A 262 -20.97 19.01 -17.20
C LEU A 262 -20.28 19.54 -18.45
N PHE A 263 -19.16 20.24 -18.29
CA PHE A 263 -18.33 20.68 -19.42
C PHE A 263 -17.35 19.57 -19.83
N PRO A 264 -16.96 19.47 -21.13
CA PRO A 264 -16.02 18.44 -21.59
C PRO A 264 -14.71 18.37 -20.79
N GLY A 265 -14.19 19.53 -20.35
CA GLY A 265 -12.97 19.60 -19.53
C GLY A 265 -13.12 19.10 -18.09
N GLN A 266 -14.35 18.85 -17.61
CA GLN A 266 -14.59 18.34 -16.25
C GLN A 266 -14.71 16.81 -16.20
N LEU A 267 -14.86 16.14 -17.34
CA LEU A 267 -15.17 14.70 -17.37
C LEU A 267 -14.03 13.85 -16.82
N ASP A 268 -12.78 14.27 -17.03
CA ASP A 268 -11.61 13.58 -16.50
C ASP A 268 -11.58 13.66 -14.96
N ASP A 269 -11.80 14.85 -14.38
CA ASP A 269 -11.87 15.03 -12.92
C ASP A 269 -13.05 14.29 -12.29
N VAL A 270 -14.23 14.33 -12.93
CA VAL A 270 -15.41 13.58 -12.48
C VAL A 270 -15.12 12.07 -12.49
N ALA A 271 -14.47 11.55 -13.52
CA ALA A 271 -14.11 10.14 -13.59
C ALA A 271 -13.08 9.73 -12.52
N GLY A 272 -12.10 10.59 -12.24
CA GLY A 272 -11.13 10.39 -11.16
C GLY A 272 -11.81 10.29 -9.81
N GLU A 273 -12.69 11.23 -9.49
CA GLU A 273 -13.48 11.21 -8.24
C GLU A 273 -14.42 9.98 -8.16
N MET A 274 -14.96 9.50 -9.28
CA MET A 274 -15.70 8.24 -9.30
C MET A 274 -14.80 7.03 -8.97
N ALA A 275 -13.55 7.02 -9.42
CA ALA A 275 -12.59 5.97 -9.09
C ALA A 275 -12.07 6.05 -7.65
N GLU A 276 -12.11 7.22 -7.03
CA GLU A 276 -11.77 7.43 -5.61
C GLU A 276 -12.97 7.18 -4.67
N SER A 277 -14.19 7.01 -5.22
CA SER A 277 -15.42 6.85 -4.44
C SER A 277 -15.47 5.55 -3.63
N GLN A 278 -16.09 5.61 -2.45
CA GLN A 278 -16.24 4.45 -1.57
C GLN A 278 -17.06 3.34 -2.25
N GLU A 279 -18.04 3.70 -3.07
CA GLU A 279 -18.90 2.79 -3.80
C GLU A 279 -18.10 1.90 -4.75
N TYR A 280 -17.19 2.50 -5.53
CA TYR A 280 -16.31 1.74 -6.40
C TYR A 280 -15.22 0.98 -5.61
N GLN A 281 -14.61 1.61 -4.59
CA GLN A 281 -13.60 0.94 -3.77
C GLN A 281 -14.17 -0.31 -3.08
N ASN A 282 -15.41 -0.26 -2.58
CA ASN A 282 -16.12 -1.42 -2.05
C ASN A 282 -16.38 -2.48 -3.13
N ALA A 283 -16.92 -2.08 -4.28
CA ALA A 283 -17.20 -3.00 -5.39
C ALA A 283 -15.95 -3.71 -5.93
N LYS A 284 -14.80 -3.01 -5.91
CA LYS A 284 -13.47 -3.52 -6.24
C LYS A 284 -13.00 -4.52 -5.18
N CYS A 285 -13.10 -4.19 -3.89
CA CYS A 285 -12.66 -5.05 -2.78
C CYS A 285 -13.55 -6.29 -2.62
N GLU A 286 -14.84 -6.20 -2.92
CA GLU A 286 -15.76 -7.35 -2.92
C GLU A 286 -15.58 -8.24 -4.17
N TYR A 287 -14.64 -7.91 -5.08
CA TYR A 287 -14.35 -8.67 -6.29
C TYR A 287 -13.94 -10.11 -6.07
N GLY A 288 -14.83 -11.04 -6.43
CA GLY A 288 -14.65 -12.49 -6.28
C GLY A 288 -15.28 -13.08 -5.03
N SER A 289 -15.96 -12.29 -4.20
CA SER A 289 -16.68 -12.79 -3.02
C SER A 289 -18.01 -13.48 -3.37
N ASP A 290 -18.43 -14.43 -2.54
CA ASP A 290 -19.71 -15.15 -2.68
C ASP A 290 -20.94 -14.24 -2.52
N HIS A 291 -20.76 -13.05 -1.96
CA HIS A 291 -21.82 -12.08 -1.69
C HIS A 291 -21.91 -10.94 -2.71
N GLN A 292 -21.12 -11.02 -3.79
CA GLN A 292 -21.13 -9.98 -4.81
C GLN A 292 -22.46 -9.93 -5.56
N THR A 293 -22.91 -8.71 -5.87
CA THR A 293 -24.07 -8.47 -6.73
C THR A 293 -23.63 -8.31 -8.19
N GLU A 294 -24.55 -8.56 -9.14
CA GLU A 294 -24.25 -8.42 -10.58
C GLU A 294 -23.94 -6.96 -10.97
N TYR A 295 -24.43 -5.98 -10.21
CA TYR A 295 -24.32 -4.57 -10.52
C TYR A 295 -23.98 -3.76 -9.28
N PHE A 296 -23.23 -2.68 -9.48
CA PHE A 296 -23.01 -1.64 -8.48
C PHE A 296 -23.30 -0.27 -9.09
N THR A 297 -23.60 0.71 -8.26
CA THR A 297 -23.79 2.11 -8.69
C THR A 297 -22.71 2.99 -8.11
N VAL A 298 -22.30 4.00 -8.86
CA VAL A 298 -21.35 5.01 -8.42
C VAL A 298 -21.97 6.38 -8.68
N ALA A 299 -22.03 7.22 -7.66
CA ALA A 299 -22.49 8.59 -7.80
C ALA A 299 -21.61 9.33 -8.82
N VAL A 300 -22.22 10.11 -9.72
CA VAL A 300 -21.47 10.96 -10.65
C VAL A 300 -21.28 12.32 -10.00
N PRO A 301 -20.05 12.69 -9.59
CA PRO A 301 -19.79 13.98 -8.98
C PRO A 301 -20.32 15.13 -9.82
N ARG A 302 -20.90 16.13 -9.15
CA ARG A 302 -21.46 17.35 -9.76
C ARG A 302 -22.66 17.13 -10.68
N LEU A 303 -23.17 15.90 -10.81
CA LEU A 303 -24.41 15.62 -11.54
C LEU A 303 -25.63 15.82 -10.62
N ALA A 304 -26.69 16.43 -11.15
CA ALA A 304 -27.90 16.65 -10.36
C ALA A 304 -28.58 15.32 -10.00
N ARG A 305 -29.06 15.18 -8.75
CA ARG A 305 -29.83 14.00 -8.31
C ARG A 305 -31.13 13.76 -9.08
N ALA A 306 -31.64 14.77 -9.79
CA ALA A 306 -32.80 14.63 -10.64
C ALA A 306 -32.44 14.16 -12.06
N TYR A 307 -31.16 14.10 -12.41
CA TYR A 307 -30.72 13.69 -13.74
C TYR A 307 -30.94 12.20 -13.95
N ILE A 308 -31.53 11.88 -15.10
CA ILE A 308 -31.82 10.52 -15.56
C ILE A 308 -31.38 10.44 -17.01
N ASN A 309 -30.60 9.41 -17.32
CA ASN A 309 -30.25 8.99 -18.67
C ASN A 309 -30.28 7.46 -18.70
N ASP A 310 -31.45 6.90 -19.03
CA ASP A 310 -31.66 5.45 -19.06
C ASP A 310 -30.80 4.75 -20.11
N LEU A 311 -30.49 5.42 -21.23
CA LEU A 311 -29.68 4.87 -22.31
C LEU A 311 -28.28 4.50 -21.82
N GLU A 312 -27.69 5.39 -21.01
CA GLU A 312 -26.35 5.21 -20.45
C GLU A 312 -26.36 4.67 -19.02
N GLY A 313 -27.53 4.21 -18.55
CA GLY A 313 -27.68 3.60 -17.23
C GLY A 313 -27.42 4.56 -16.06
N ILE A 314 -27.73 5.85 -16.22
CA ILE A 314 -27.63 6.85 -15.16
C ILE A 314 -29.02 7.14 -14.61
N ARG A 315 -29.22 6.95 -13.31
CA ARG A 315 -30.47 7.32 -12.61
C ARG A 315 -30.14 8.00 -11.31
N HIS A 316 -30.90 9.04 -10.99
CA HIS A 316 -30.73 9.82 -9.77
C HIS A 316 -29.32 10.41 -9.57
N GLY A 317 -28.63 10.72 -10.67
CA GLY A 317 -27.23 11.17 -10.63
C GLY A 317 -26.21 10.06 -10.37
N GLU A 318 -26.61 8.79 -10.33
CA GLU A 318 -25.73 7.64 -10.16
C GLU A 318 -25.63 6.82 -11.45
N MET A 319 -24.41 6.40 -11.80
CA MET A 319 -24.14 5.56 -12.96
C MET A 319 -24.06 4.09 -12.52
N LYS A 320 -24.84 3.24 -13.16
CA LYS A 320 -24.88 1.79 -12.91
C LYS A 320 -23.85 1.05 -13.74
N PHE A 321 -22.99 0.25 -13.11
CA PHE A 321 -21.97 -0.58 -13.76
C PHE A 321 -22.28 -2.07 -13.56
N ARG A 322 -21.92 -2.90 -14.54
CA ARG A 322 -21.90 -4.35 -14.37
C ARG A 322 -20.62 -4.74 -13.65
N ARG A 323 -20.71 -5.80 -12.87
CA ARG A 323 -19.51 -6.37 -12.25
C ARG A 323 -18.48 -6.84 -13.27
N ASP A 324 -18.97 -7.38 -14.38
CA ASP A 324 -18.11 -7.80 -15.50
C ASP A 324 -17.37 -6.63 -16.18
N ASP A 325 -17.86 -5.40 -16.05
CA ASP A 325 -17.20 -4.23 -16.66
C ASP A 325 -15.81 -4.00 -16.04
N ILE A 326 -15.63 -4.34 -14.76
CA ILE A 326 -14.33 -4.25 -14.08
C ILE A 326 -13.52 -5.55 -14.21
N LYS A 327 -14.16 -6.69 -14.54
CA LYS A 327 -13.48 -7.99 -14.74
C LYS A 327 -12.34 -7.90 -15.74
N ALA A 328 -12.56 -7.22 -16.87
CA ALA A 328 -11.53 -7.08 -17.90
C ALA A 328 -10.26 -6.42 -17.35
N SER A 329 -10.40 -5.47 -16.42
CA SER A 329 -9.28 -4.81 -15.75
C SER A 329 -8.51 -5.79 -14.87
N PHE A 330 -9.21 -6.64 -14.10
CA PHE A 330 -8.59 -7.68 -13.28
C PHE A 330 -7.88 -8.73 -14.16
N ASP A 331 -8.55 -9.22 -15.20
CA ASP A 331 -8.00 -10.21 -16.13
C ASP A 331 -6.70 -9.70 -16.78
N VAL A 332 -6.64 -8.42 -17.14
CA VAL A 332 -5.42 -7.80 -17.69
C VAL A 332 -4.28 -7.85 -16.68
N GLN A 333 -4.53 -7.60 -15.39
CA GLN A 333 -3.48 -7.67 -14.37
C GLN A 333 -3.04 -9.12 -14.13
N VAL A 334 -3.98 -10.06 -13.97
CA VAL A 334 -3.68 -11.48 -13.69
C VAL A 334 -2.95 -12.16 -14.85
N ARG A 335 -3.19 -11.74 -16.10
CA ARG A 335 -2.52 -12.30 -17.28
C ARG A 335 -1.11 -11.74 -17.50
N ARG A 336 -0.65 -10.77 -16.72
CA ARG A 336 0.70 -10.20 -16.91
C ARG A 336 1.78 -11.27 -16.69
N PRO A 337 2.93 -11.17 -17.39
CA PRO A 337 3.97 -12.20 -17.35
C PRO A 337 4.47 -12.56 -15.96
N GLN A 338 4.46 -11.61 -15.01
CA GLN A 338 4.90 -11.88 -13.63
C GLN A 338 4.03 -12.94 -12.94
N PHE A 339 2.70 -12.86 -13.07
CA PHE A 339 1.77 -13.86 -12.53
C PHE A 339 1.81 -15.19 -13.31
N GLN A 340 2.14 -15.16 -14.60
CA GLN A 340 2.35 -16.40 -15.38
C GLN A 340 3.65 -17.11 -15.01
N LEU A 341 4.68 -16.35 -14.59
CA LEU A 341 5.95 -16.91 -14.13
C LEU A 341 5.80 -17.57 -12.77
N ALA A 342 5.02 -16.99 -11.86
CA ALA A 342 4.58 -17.66 -10.62
C ALA A 342 3.97 -19.05 -10.88
N GLN A 343 3.09 -19.19 -11.89
CA GLN A 343 2.53 -20.48 -12.30
C GLN A 343 3.59 -21.45 -12.86
N LYS A 344 4.58 -20.94 -13.60
CA LYS A 344 5.68 -21.76 -14.15
C LYS A 344 6.66 -22.20 -13.06
N SER A 345 7.00 -21.35 -12.10
CA SER A 345 7.90 -21.67 -10.98
C SER A 345 7.30 -22.76 -10.07
N LEU A 346 5.98 -22.77 -9.88
CA LEU A 346 5.26 -23.89 -9.23
C LEU A 346 5.42 -25.21 -10.02
N THR A 347 5.39 -25.15 -11.35
CA THR A 347 5.53 -26.33 -12.21
C THR A 347 6.96 -26.88 -12.23
N ILE A 348 7.97 -26.02 -12.10
CA ILE A 348 9.39 -26.41 -12.03
C ILE A 348 9.71 -27.03 -10.65
N SER A 349 9.10 -26.52 -9.59
CA SER A 349 9.16 -27.09 -8.23
C SER A 349 8.63 -28.54 -8.19
N ASP A 350 7.48 -28.81 -8.80
CA ASP A 350 6.92 -30.17 -8.89
C ASP A 350 7.82 -31.13 -9.67
N GLN A 351 8.51 -30.65 -10.71
CA GLN A 351 9.46 -31.49 -11.47
C GLN A 351 10.78 -31.74 -10.75
N GLN A 352 11.21 -30.86 -9.85
CA GLN A 352 12.39 -31.07 -9.00
C GLN A 352 12.07 -32.00 -7.81
N ALA A 353 10.85 -31.94 -7.24
CA ALA A 353 10.39 -32.88 -6.22
C ALA A 353 10.30 -34.32 -6.73
N VAL A 354 10.06 -34.52 -8.03
CA VAL A 354 10.00 -35.85 -8.68
C VAL A 354 11.39 -36.38 -9.09
N ARG A 355 12.47 -35.59 -8.98
CA ARG A 355 13.83 -35.97 -9.42
C ARG A 355 14.82 -36.34 -8.31
N ILE A 356 14.37 -36.47 -7.08
CA ILE A 356 15.15 -37.10 -5.99
C ILE A 356 14.48 -38.42 -5.60
N ASP A 357 14.52 -39.37 -6.53
CA ASP A 357 14.58 -40.81 -6.23
C ASP A 357 14.90 -41.57 -7.52
N ARG A 358 16.20 -41.67 -7.80
CA ARG A 358 16.89 -42.86 -8.36
C ARG A 358 18.40 -42.64 -8.41
#